data_AF-A0A9W9L9G1-F1
#
_entry.id   AF-A0A9W9L9G1-F1
#
_cell.length_a   1.000
_cell.length_b   1.000
_cell.length_c   1.000
_cell.angle_alpha   90.00
_cell.angle_beta   90.00
_cell.angle_gamma   90.00
#
_symmetry.space_group_name_H-M   'P 1'
#
loop_
_entity.id
_entity.type
_entity.pdbx_description
1 polymer ?
#
loop_
_entity_poly.entity_id
_entity_poly.type
_entity_poly.pdbx_seq_one_letter_code
_entity_poly.pdbx_strand_id
1 'polypeptide(L)'
;MENHLTKGDTAETDSELHRDIISQFPILNAYTQLLFGFKLPADVDRDVIVASLQDGFDKLKAEIPWLGWQVARELGPGGILKTMPWPADVPEERIRVKNCDDLIAPMAKLVSAGVPIHMLDGSVLTPWPALPQPRGLEGPDPVVAMQANFVQGGLILNLSTHHTIIDGTGIYQFMNLLALVMSGKEIPAADLEQANRDRSRVITLIPRTEPVKSYSHLRRPPGYTWAPPPSPPMWCNFKIPVNALARLVKSVKDDPSSNKPGSLMVSENDIFSAFAWQRLCAVRVANGQPPERSSKLGRAIDGRMALGVPLTYMGHMVCHALVRLPLGQVAKLPLPQIAQVLRRELNQANTPWSIRSFATFMAREPDTSSLLYGGTHDARADLMVTAAGQATPLPASWGPLLGRLCFLRRPTAAPIPGCFIINEAEGAFIPLTLCMPEEDINGLKKDPVWKQYVRYVG
;
A
#
# COMPACT_ATOMS: atom_id res chain seq x y z
N MET A 1 -22.33 38.11 -41.47
CA MET A 1 -23.15 37.66 -40.33
C MET A 1 -22.86 36.18 -40.13
N GLU A 2 -22.27 35.67 -39.06
CA GLU A 2 -21.45 36.22 -37.97
C GLU A 2 -20.88 34.94 -37.33
N ASN A 3 -19.55 34.85 -37.19
CA ASN A 3 -18.90 33.71 -36.57
C ASN A 3 -19.22 33.68 -35.07
N HIS A 4 -19.92 32.66 -34.57
CA HIS A 4 -19.88 32.32 -33.15
C HIS A 4 -18.70 31.38 -32.85
N LEU A 5 -17.50 31.95 -32.96
CA LEU A 5 -16.36 31.51 -32.17
C LEU A 5 -16.50 32.21 -30.82
N THR A 6 -17.08 31.52 -29.84
CA THR A 6 -17.03 31.94 -28.44
C THR A 6 -15.58 31.87 -27.97
N LYS A 7 -14.89 33.01 -28.03
CA LYS A 7 -13.70 33.31 -27.24
C LYS A 7 -14.06 33.16 -25.76
N GLY A 8 -13.50 32.12 -25.16
CA GLY A 8 -13.59 31.86 -23.73
C GLY A 8 -12.54 30.86 -23.26
N ASP A 9 -11.38 30.77 -23.92
CA ASP A 9 -10.20 30.14 -23.33
C ASP A 9 -9.59 31.14 -22.34
N THR A 10 -10.23 31.28 -21.19
CA THR A 10 -9.57 31.87 -20.02
C THR A 10 -8.40 30.96 -19.68
N ALA A 11 -7.18 31.50 -19.65
CA ALA A 11 -6.04 30.81 -19.08
C ALA A 11 -6.45 30.25 -17.71
N GLU A 12 -6.34 28.92 -17.53
CA GLU A 12 -6.66 28.29 -16.26
C GLU A 12 -5.89 28.99 -15.15
N THR A 13 -6.59 29.30 -14.07
CA THR A 13 -5.99 30.02 -12.94
C THR A 13 -4.98 29.12 -12.22
N ASP A 14 -3.98 29.71 -11.55
CA ASP A 14 -2.99 28.96 -10.76
C ASP A 14 -3.67 28.00 -9.74
N SER A 15 -4.83 28.40 -9.20
CA SER A 15 -5.65 27.58 -8.30
C SER A 15 -6.29 26.35 -8.95
N GLU A 16 -6.52 26.35 -10.26
CA GLU A 16 -7.10 25.19 -10.97
C GLU A 16 -6.05 24.11 -11.29
N LEU A 17 -4.76 24.47 -11.27
CA LEU A 17 -3.65 23.56 -11.58
C LEU A 17 -2.97 22.95 -10.33
N HIS A 18 -3.35 23.40 -9.14
CA HIS A 18 -2.75 22.99 -7.87
C HIS A 18 -3.80 22.45 -6.90
N ARG A 19 -3.83 21.11 -6.73
CA ARG A 19 -4.83 20.44 -5.90
C ARG A 19 -4.34 19.07 -5.40
N ASP A 20 -4.53 18.77 -4.11
CA ASP A 20 -4.21 17.45 -3.53
C ASP A 20 -5.33 16.43 -3.85
N ILE A 21 -5.33 15.91 -5.08
CA ILE A 21 -6.47 15.20 -5.65
C ILE A 21 -6.21 13.72 -6.01
N ILE A 22 -4.94 13.31 -6.05
CA ILE A 22 -4.54 12.01 -6.62
C ILE A 22 -5.15 10.80 -5.89
N SER A 23 -5.51 10.96 -4.62
CA SER A 23 -5.95 9.88 -3.73
C SER A 23 -7.46 9.87 -3.42
N GLN A 24 -8.26 10.69 -4.12
CA GLN A 24 -9.71 10.86 -3.84
C GLN A 24 -10.59 9.70 -4.31
N PHE A 25 -10.19 8.46 -4.03
CA PHE A 25 -10.97 7.25 -4.31
C PHE A 25 -11.76 6.80 -3.08
N PRO A 26 -13.00 6.30 -3.24
CA PRO A 26 -13.84 5.87 -2.13
C PRO A 26 -13.17 4.81 -1.24
N ILE A 27 -12.47 3.85 -1.84
CA ILE A 27 -11.78 2.79 -1.10
C ILE A 27 -10.63 3.35 -0.23
N LEU A 28 -10.03 4.48 -0.61
CA LEU A 28 -8.91 5.10 0.13
C LEU A 28 -9.39 5.97 1.30
N ASN A 29 -10.71 6.17 1.47
CA ASN A 29 -11.31 6.78 2.64
C ASN A 29 -11.33 5.78 3.82
N ALA A 30 -10.17 5.26 4.18
CA ALA A 30 -9.98 4.18 5.15
C ALA A 30 -8.56 4.25 5.75
N TYR A 31 -8.31 3.49 6.81
CA TYR A 31 -6.96 3.36 7.37
C TYR A 31 -6.14 2.26 6.71
N THR A 32 -4.89 2.59 6.40
CA THR A 32 -3.84 1.57 6.25
C THR A 32 -3.18 1.34 7.60
N GLN A 33 -3.06 0.06 7.98
CA GLN A 33 -2.58 -0.35 9.30
C GLN A 33 -1.41 -1.32 9.17
N LEU A 34 -0.34 -1.06 9.92
CA LEU A 34 0.82 -1.93 10.06
C LEU A 34 1.14 -2.15 11.54
N LEU A 35 1.56 -3.38 11.85
CA LEU A 35 1.95 -3.84 13.17
C LEU A 35 3.46 -4.01 13.25
N PHE A 36 4.09 -3.37 14.24
CA PHE A 36 5.51 -3.38 14.51
C PHE A 36 5.76 -4.12 15.83
N GLY A 37 6.39 -5.29 15.75
CA GLY A 37 6.64 -6.15 16.91
C GLY A 37 7.99 -5.91 17.55
N PHE A 38 8.03 -5.68 18.86
CA PHE A 38 9.24 -5.49 19.66
C PHE A 38 9.27 -6.48 20.82
N LYS A 39 10.41 -7.15 21.02
CA LYS A 39 10.65 -7.94 22.22
C LYS A 39 11.07 -6.99 23.34
N LEU A 40 10.45 -7.17 24.50
CA LEU A 40 10.70 -6.34 25.67
C LEU A 40 11.27 -7.18 26.82
N PRO A 41 12.12 -6.61 27.68
CA PRO A 41 12.50 -7.21 28.96
C PRO A 41 11.25 -7.50 29.81
N ALA A 42 11.32 -8.53 30.67
CA ALA A 42 10.18 -8.96 31.49
C ALA A 42 9.79 -7.92 32.55
N ASP A 43 10.75 -7.12 33.00
CA ASP A 43 10.65 -6.10 34.05
C ASP A 43 10.56 -4.68 33.48
N VAL A 44 10.36 -4.52 32.16
CA VAL A 44 10.27 -3.18 31.58
C VAL A 44 9.03 -2.45 32.10
N ASP A 45 9.23 -1.19 32.46
CA ASP A 45 8.13 -0.30 32.79
C ASP A 45 7.37 0.07 31.50
N ARG A 46 6.14 -0.45 31.37
CA ARG A 46 5.27 -0.20 30.22
C ARG A 46 4.87 1.27 30.13
N ASP A 47 4.76 1.98 31.24
CA ASP A 47 4.36 3.40 31.26
C ASP A 47 5.50 4.28 30.72
N VAL A 48 6.76 3.92 30.99
CA VAL A 48 7.93 4.59 30.38
C VAL A 48 7.94 4.42 28.86
N ILE A 49 7.54 3.26 28.34
CA ILE A 49 7.42 3.03 26.90
C ILE A 49 6.32 3.91 26.31
N VAL A 50 5.15 3.97 26.95
CA VAL A 50 4.03 4.81 26.50
C VAL A 50 4.42 6.29 26.50
N ALA A 51 5.06 6.76 27.58
CA ALA A 51 5.56 8.14 27.66
C ALA A 51 6.56 8.45 26.54
N SER A 52 7.50 7.53 26.26
CA SER A 52 8.46 7.72 25.16
C SER A 52 7.81 7.76 23.78
N LEU A 53 6.76 6.95 23.54
CA LEU A 53 5.98 7.00 22.30
C LEU A 53 5.20 8.32 22.17
N GLN A 54 4.60 8.79 23.27
CA GLN A 54 3.88 10.05 23.33
C GLN A 54 4.83 11.23 23.05
N ASP A 55 5.95 11.31 23.76
CA ASP A 55 6.99 12.34 23.57
C ASP A 55 7.52 12.34 22.13
N GLY A 56 7.76 11.16 21.56
CA GLY A 56 8.19 11.03 20.17
C GLY A 56 7.17 11.59 19.20
N PHE A 57 5.90 11.23 19.36
CA PHE A 57 4.82 11.73 18.52
C PHE A 57 4.60 13.24 18.68
N ASP A 58 4.70 13.77 19.90
CA ASP A 58 4.54 15.19 20.17
C ASP A 58 5.68 16.02 19.57
N LYS A 59 6.92 15.52 19.59
CA LYS A 59 8.04 16.12 18.85
C LYS A 59 7.78 16.15 17.34
N LEU A 60 7.28 15.04 16.78
CA LEU A 60 6.91 15.02 15.35
C LEU A 60 5.81 16.05 15.05
N LYS A 61 4.79 16.17 15.91
CA LYS A 61 3.71 17.14 15.74
C LYS A 61 4.19 18.59 15.85
N ALA A 62 5.17 18.87 16.71
CA ALA A 62 5.73 20.21 16.85
C ALA A 62 6.38 20.68 15.53
N GLU A 63 7.11 19.79 14.87
CA GLU A 63 7.83 20.07 13.62
C GLU A 63 6.99 19.85 12.35
N ILE A 64 5.98 18.97 12.42
CA ILE A 64 5.11 18.55 11.31
C ILE A 64 3.64 18.55 11.79
N PRO A 65 3.01 19.74 11.94
CA PRO A 65 1.73 19.89 12.64
C PRO A 65 0.59 19.03 12.09
N TRP A 66 0.56 18.80 10.77
CA TRP A 66 -0.52 18.06 10.12
C TRP A 66 -0.58 16.57 10.50
N LEU A 67 0.45 16.02 11.14
CA LEU A 67 0.38 14.66 11.69
C LEU A 67 -0.62 14.55 12.86
N GLY A 68 -0.84 15.65 13.59
CA GLY A 68 -1.83 15.73 14.67
C GLY A 68 -3.24 16.14 14.20
N TRP A 69 -3.43 16.37 12.90
CA TRP A 69 -4.69 16.85 12.34
C TRP A 69 -5.69 15.71 12.09
N GLN A 70 -6.89 16.08 11.65
CA GLN A 70 -7.89 15.15 11.13
C GLN A 70 -7.94 15.17 9.60
N VAL A 71 -8.56 14.15 9.02
CA VAL A 71 -9.05 14.13 7.67
C VAL A 71 -10.52 14.49 7.68
N ALA A 72 -10.89 15.49 6.89
CA ALA A 72 -12.27 15.93 6.75
C ALA A 72 -12.55 16.32 5.30
N ARG A 73 -13.83 16.25 4.92
CA ARG A 73 -14.28 16.68 3.60
C ARG A 73 -14.49 18.20 3.60
N GLU A 74 -13.98 18.86 2.57
CA GLU A 74 -14.30 20.27 2.32
C GLU A 74 -15.80 20.49 2.16
N LEU A 75 -16.29 21.62 2.69
CA LEU A 75 -17.67 22.02 2.53
C LEU A 75 -17.92 22.50 1.08
N GLY A 76 -19.08 22.15 0.54
CA GLY A 76 -19.55 22.59 -0.76
C GLY A 76 -19.45 21.54 -1.88
N PRO A 77 -20.01 21.84 -3.07
CA PRO A 77 -19.99 20.93 -4.21
C PRO A 77 -18.55 20.60 -4.64
N GLY A 78 -18.24 19.32 -4.85
CA GLY A 78 -16.92 18.87 -5.29
C GLY A 78 -15.83 18.95 -4.22
N GLY A 79 -16.20 19.10 -2.94
CA GLY A 79 -15.28 19.10 -1.81
C GLY A 79 -14.51 17.78 -1.68
N ILE A 80 -13.21 17.87 -1.45
CA ILE A 80 -12.30 16.73 -1.34
C ILE A 80 -11.95 16.41 0.12
N LEU A 81 -11.50 15.19 0.39
CA LEU A 81 -10.92 14.83 1.67
C LEU A 81 -9.52 15.46 1.77
N LYS A 82 -9.28 16.24 2.82
CA LYS A 82 -7.97 16.86 3.10
C LYS A 82 -7.66 16.84 4.58
N THR A 83 -6.43 17.21 4.93
CA THR A 83 -6.07 17.44 6.33
C THR A 83 -6.67 18.77 6.82
N MET A 84 -7.22 18.77 8.03
CA MET A 84 -7.74 19.96 8.70
C MET A 84 -7.33 19.91 10.18
N PRO A 85 -7.08 21.07 10.83
CA PRO A 85 -6.79 21.11 12.26
C PRO A 85 -7.79 20.27 13.08
N TRP A 86 -7.28 19.61 14.11
CA TRP A 86 -8.12 18.87 15.03
C TRP A 86 -9.10 19.82 15.74
N PRO A 87 -10.36 19.42 15.99
CA PRO A 87 -11.32 20.27 16.69
C PRO A 87 -10.83 20.58 18.12
N ALA A 88 -10.90 21.84 18.54
CA ALA A 88 -10.34 22.30 19.81
C ALA A 88 -11.06 21.71 21.04
N ASP A 89 -12.31 21.30 20.90
CA ASP A 89 -13.19 20.78 21.93
C ASP A 89 -13.23 19.25 22.00
N VAL A 90 -12.50 18.55 21.11
CA VAL A 90 -12.46 17.09 21.07
C VAL A 90 -11.13 16.57 21.63
N PRO A 91 -11.15 15.70 22.67
CA PRO A 91 -9.93 15.09 23.19
C PRO A 91 -9.12 14.37 22.11
N GLU A 92 -7.82 14.63 22.10
CA GLU A 92 -6.88 14.05 21.14
C GLU A 92 -6.22 12.78 21.72
N GLU A 93 -6.87 11.63 21.61
CA GLU A 93 -6.27 10.34 21.98
C GLU A 93 -5.53 9.73 20.77
N ARG A 94 -4.20 9.93 20.72
CA ARG A 94 -3.34 9.52 19.58
C ARG A 94 -2.54 8.26 19.83
N ILE A 95 -2.14 8.04 21.08
CA ILE A 95 -1.49 6.81 21.52
C ILE A 95 -2.48 6.08 22.43
N ARG A 96 -3.14 5.07 21.89
CA ARG A 96 -4.01 4.18 22.68
C ARG A 96 -3.15 3.12 23.34
N VAL A 97 -3.50 2.72 24.56
CA VAL A 97 -2.80 1.65 25.27
C VAL A 97 -3.75 0.49 25.49
N LYS A 98 -3.30 -0.73 25.20
CA LYS A 98 -4.07 -1.94 25.44
C LYS A 98 -3.20 -3.02 26.05
N ASN A 99 -3.64 -3.58 27.17
CA ASN A 99 -3.05 -4.80 27.69
C ASN A 99 -3.67 -6.01 26.97
N CYS A 100 -2.82 -6.77 26.27
CA CYS A 100 -3.17 -7.92 25.46
C CYS A 100 -2.50 -9.21 25.96
N ASP A 101 -1.97 -9.23 27.19
CA ASP A 101 -1.30 -10.40 27.77
C ASP A 101 -2.15 -11.69 27.71
N ASP A 102 -3.48 -11.55 27.84
CA ASP A 102 -4.45 -12.65 27.79
C ASP A 102 -5.26 -12.70 26.49
N LEU A 103 -5.06 -11.74 25.58
CA LEU A 103 -5.84 -11.59 24.35
C LEU A 103 -5.07 -12.06 23.11
N ILE A 104 -3.75 -11.92 23.13
CA ILE A 104 -2.86 -12.21 22.02
C ILE A 104 -1.75 -13.14 22.51
N ALA A 105 -1.31 -14.05 21.65
CA ALA A 105 -0.25 -14.98 22.00
C ALA A 105 1.04 -14.26 22.45
N PRO A 106 1.80 -14.83 23.41
CA PRO A 106 3.07 -14.26 23.84
C PRO A 106 4.03 -13.99 22.68
N MET A 107 4.85 -12.93 22.80
CA MET A 107 5.77 -12.49 21.76
C MET A 107 6.69 -13.62 21.27
N ALA A 108 7.20 -14.45 22.20
CA ALA A 108 8.04 -15.60 21.86
C ALA A 108 7.31 -16.64 20.97
N LYS A 109 6.01 -16.89 21.24
CA LYS A 109 5.19 -17.83 20.47
C LYS A 109 4.83 -17.27 19.09
N LEU A 110 4.53 -15.97 19.01
CA LEU A 110 4.31 -15.30 17.72
C LEU A 110 5.54 -15.44 16.82
N VAL A 111 6.73 -15.11 17.35
CA VAL A 111 7.99 -15.18 16.59
C VAL A 111 8.33 -16.61 16.19
N SER A 112 8.17 -17.60 17.07
CA SER A 112 8.48 -19.00 16.74
C SER A 112 7.54 -19.58 15.67
N ALA A 113 6.28 -19.14 15.62
CA ALA A 113 5.33 -19.50 14.57
C ALA A 113 5.58 -18.77 13.23
N GLY A 114 6.52 -17.83 13.17
CA GLY A 114 6.77 -16.99 11.99
C GLY A 114 5.78 -15.82 11.83
N VAL A 115 5.02 -15.52 12.89
CA VAL A 115 4.06 -14.42 12.98
C VAL A 115 3.00 -14.47 11.87
N PRO A 116 2.21 -15.55 11.78
CA PRO A 116 1.15 -15.66 10.78
C PRO A 116 0.01 -14.67 11.09
N ILE A 117 -0.57 -14.08 10.04
CA ILE A 117 -1.61 -13.04 10.14
C ILE A 117 -2.82 -13.46 10.97
N HIS A 118 -3.19 -14.75 10.99
CA HIS A 118 -4.32 -15.23 11.79
C HIS A 118 -4.08 -15.13 13.31
N MET A 119 -2.84 -14.98 13.77
CA MET A 119 -2.50 -14.72 15.17
C MET A 119 -2.49 -13.22 15.52
N LEU A 120 -2.74 -12.35 14.55
CA LEU A 120 -2.71 -10.90 14.67
C LEU A 120 -4.13 -10.33 14.49
N ASP A 121 -5.01 -10.59 15.46
CA ASP A 121 -6.40 -10.17 15.41
C ASP A 121 -6.52 -8.63 15.37
N GLY A 122 -6.94 -8.10 14.22
CA GLY A 122 -7.13 -6.67 14.01
C GLY A 122 -8.22 -6.06 14.89
N SER A 123 -9.25 -6.83 15.28
CA SER A 123 -10.30 -6.33 16.20
C SER A 123 -9.75 -6.04 17.60
N VAL A 124 -8.62 -6.68 17.95
CA VAL A 124 -7.92 -6.46 19.21
C VAL A 124 -6.80 -5.44 19.04
N LEU A 125 -5.96 -5.62 18.02
CA LEU A 125 -4.68 -4.93 17.86
C LEU A 125 -4.80 -3.54 17.22
N THR A 126 -5.95 -3.20 16.63
CA THR A 126 -6.14 -1.90 15.98
C THR A 126 -7.34 -1.16 16.54
N PRO A 127 -7.32 0.19 16.51
CA PRO A 127 -8.40 0.99 17.05
C PRO A 127 -9.61 1.15 16.12
N TRP A 128 -9.41 0.87 14.82
CA TRP A 128 -10.45 1.01 13.80
C TRP A 128 -10.35 -0.11 12.77
N PRO A 129 -11.46 -0.44 12.08
CA PRO A 129 -11.42 -1.28 10.90
C PRO A 129 -10.43 -0.75 9.85
N ALA A 130 -9.68 -1.65 9.20
CA ALA A 130 -8.71 -1.28 8.18
C ALA A 130 -9.36 -1.15 6.79
N LEU A 131 -8.59 -0.71 5.80
CA LEU A 131 -8.92 -0.88 4.39
C LEU A 131 -9.45 -2.30 4.12
N PRO A 132 -10.61 -2.47 3.44
CA PRO A 132 -11.36 -1.48 2.66
C PRO A 132 -12.56 -0.84 3.37
N GLN A 133 -12.66 -0.95 4.70
CA GLN A 133 -13.81 -0.42 5.44
C GLN A 133 -13.75 1.12 5.49
N PRO A 134 -14.75 1.83 4.93
CA PRO A 134 -14.72 3.28 4.88
C PRO A 134 -14.88 3.86 6.28
N ARG A 135 -14.27 5.01 6.54
CA ARG A 135 -14.24 5.57 7.89
C ARG A 135 -15.52 6.17 8.43
N GLY A 136 -16.56 6.35 7.60
CA GLY A 136 -17.88 6.84 8.01
C GLY A 136 -17.75 8.17 8.76
N LEU A 137 -17.87 9.30 8.05
CA LEU A 137 -17.51 10.66 8.48
C LEU A 137 -18.34 11.21 9.69
N GLU A 138 -18.41 10.49 10.80
CA GLU A 138 -19.19 10.81 12.01
C GLU A 138 -18.31 11.26 13.19
N GLY A 139 -17.05 11.60 12.94
CA GLY A 139 -16.15 12.15 13.94
C GLY A 139 -14.84 12.63 13.31
N PRO A 140 -13.98 13.33 14.07
CA PRO A 140 -12.70 13.69 13.53
C PRO A 140 -11.87 12.42 13.28
N ASP A 141 -11.44 12.23 12.03
CA ASP A 141 -10.64 11.07 11.61
C ASP A 141 -9.15 11.41 11.68
N PRO A 142 -8.37 10.89 12.64
CA PRO A 142 -6.96 11.25 12.74
C PRO A 142 -6.19 10.97 11.45
N VAL A 143 -5.28 11.88 11.06
CA VAL A 143 -4.35 11.56 9.97
C VAL A 143 -3.45 10.38 10.35
N VAL A 144 -2.97 10.40 11.60
CA VAL A 144 -2.17 9.34 12.21
C VAL A 144 -2.69 9.03 13.60
N ALA A 145 -2.76 7.75 13.95
CA ALA A 145 -2.85 7.32 15.34
C ALA A 145 -2.10 6.01 15.56
N MET A 146 -1.72 5.74 16.80
CA MET A 146 -1.04 4.53 17.20
C MET A 146 -1.78 3.82 18.34
N GLN A 147 -1.58 2.51 18.44
CA GLN A 147 -2.02 1.72 19.58
C GLN A 147 -0.87 0.84 20.06
N ALA A 148 -0.44 1.05 21.30
CA ALA A 148 0.53 0.23 21.99
C ALA A 148 -0.17 -0.99 22.59
N ASN A 149 -0.01 -2.16 21.97
CA ASN A 149 -0.58 -3.42 22.44
C ASN A 149 0.48 -4.22 23.19
N PHE A 150 0.44 -4.21 24.51
CA PHE A 150 1.39 -4.96 25.33
C PHE A 150 0.99 -6.43 25.38
N VAL A 151 1.93 -7.31 25.07
CA VAL A 151 1.77 -8.76 25.14
C VAL A 151 2.86 -9.33 26.05
N GLN A 152 2.72 -10.58 26.46
CA GLN A 152 3.73 -11.21 27.30
C GLN A 152 5.09 -11.22 26.58
N GLY A 153 6.08 -10.55 27.18
CA GLY A 153 7.44 -10.41 26.66
C GLY A 153 7.59 -9.47 25.45
N GLY A 154 6.63 -8.57 25.18
CA GLY A 154 6.76 -7.66 24.05
C GLY A 154 5.69 -6.58 23.90
N LEU A 155 5.87 -5.78 22.85
CA LEU A 155 4.94 -4.77 22.37
C LEU A 155 4.62 -5.04 20.90
N ILE A 156 3.34 -4.94 20.53
CA ILE A 156 2.90 -4.84 19.14
C ILE A 156 2.36 -3.43 18.94
N LEU A 157 3.16 -2.55 18.36
CA LEU A 157 2.76 -1.19 18.05
C LEU A 157 1.96 -1.21 16.74
N ASN A 158 0.69 -0.84 16.79
CA ASN A 158 -0.09 -0.56 15.59
C ASN A 158 0.10 0.90 15.18
N LEU A 159 0.33 1.14 13.89
CA LEU A 159 0.23 2.45 13.27
C LEU A 159 -0.94 2.45 12.29
N SER A 160 -1.89 3.35 12.51
CA SER A 160 -3.01 3.66 11.61
C SER A 160 -2.75 4.99 10.90
N THR A 161 -2.73 4.99 9.58
CA THR A 161 -2.63 6.22 8.77
C THR A 161 -3.75 6.32 7.76
N HIS A 162 -4.37 7.49 7.64
CA HIS A 162 -5.49 7.65 6.72
C HIS A 162 -4.99 7.57 5.27
N HIS A 163 -5.49 6.60 4.51
CA HIS A 163 -4.87 6.19 3.24
C HIS A 163 -4.98 7.26 2.14
N THR A 164 -6.00 8.13 2.21
CA THR A 164 -6.08 9.30 1.32
C THR A 164 -4.90 10.25 1.52
N ILE A 165 -4.34 10.33 2.72
CA ILE A 165 -3.28 11.29 3.07
C ILE A 165 -1.90 10.67 2.94
N ILE A 166 -1.70 9.47 3.46
CA ILE A 166 -0.39 8.80 3.54
C ILE A 166 -0.47 7.46 2.80
N ASP A 167 0.48 7.19 1.91
CA ASP A 167 0.62 5.88 1.25
C ASP A 167 1.64 4.97 1.97
N GLY A 168 1.86 3.78 1.42
CA GLY A 168 2.83 2.83 1.98
C GLY A 168 4.22 3.43 2.17
N THR A 169 4.76 4.18 1.19
CA THR A 169 6.07 4.83 1.32
C THR A 169 6.07 5.87 2.45
N GLY A 170 5.01 6.67 2.56
CA GLY A 170 4.87 7.65 3.63
C GLY A 170 4.79 7.04 5.04
N ILE A 171 4.19 5.85 5.18
CA ILE A 171 4.17 5.11 6.46
C ILE A 171 5.60 4.77 6.92
N TYR A 172 6.44 4.29 6.01
CA TYR A 172 7.83 3.96 6.33
C TYR A 172 8.63 5.21 6.73
N GLN A 173 8.44 6.33 6.03
CA GLN A 173 9.09 7.58 6.41
C GLN A 173 8.61 8.09 7.77
N PHE A 174 7.31 8.07 8.06
CA PHE A 174 6.80 8.43 9.38
C PHE A 174 7.47 7.61 10.48
N MET A 175 7.58 6.30 10.27
CA MET A 175 8.22 5.38 11.21
C MET A 175 9.73 5.63 11.37
N ASN A 176 10.43 6.00 10.29
CA ASN A 176 11.82 6.43 10.38
C ASN A 176 11.98 7.70 11.23
N LEU A 177 11.12 8.70 11.01
CA LEU A 177 11.14 9.93 11.79
C LEU A 177 10.82 9.68 13.26
N LEU A 178 9.82 8.83 13.55
CA LEU A 178 9.46 8.46 14.92
C LEU A 178 10.64 7.76 15.62
N ALA A 179 11.24 6.76 14.99
CA ALA A 179 12.41 6.07 15.53
C ALA A 179 13.59 7.03 15.79
N LEU A 180 13.78 8.01 14.90
CA LEU A 180 14.84 9.00 15.00
C LEU A 180 14.67 9.89 16.23
N VAL A 181 13.49 10.49 16.41
CA VAL A 181 13.22 11.39 17.56
C VAL A 181 13.14 10.63 18.89
N MET A 182 12.66 9.39 18.89
CA MET A 182 12.69 8.51 20.05
C MET A 182 14.13 8.12 20.44
N SER A 183 15.06 8.15 19.48
CA SER A 183 16.50 7.96 19.73
C SER A 183 17.21 9.25 20.16
N GLY A 184 16.47 10.33 20.41
CA GLY A 184 17.02 11.63 20.84
C GLY A 184 17.74 12.41 19.73
N LYS A 185 17.50 12.06 18.46
CA LYS A 185 18.09 12.75 17.31
C LYS A 185 17.11 13.77 16.72
N GLU A 186 17.67 14.81 16.12
CA GLU A 186 16.91 15.83 15.40
C GLU A 186 16.53 15.35 14.00
N ILE A 187 15.42 15.86 13.47
CA ILE A 187 14.97 15.56 12.12
C ILE A 187 15.83 16.36 11.12
N PRO A 188 16.39 15.73 10.06
CA PRO A 188 17.14 16.46 9.05
C PRO A 188 16.29 17.54 8.38
N ALA A 189 16.88 18.72 8.14
CA ALA A 189 16.17 19.84 7.52
C ALA A 189 15.53 19.48 6.16
N ALA A 190 16.21 18.67 5.34
CA ALA A 190 15.68 18.20 4.07
C ALA A 190 14.44 17.31 4.23
N ASP A 191 14.39 16.50 5.30
CA ASP A 191 13.23 15.65 5.60
C ASP A 191 12.06 16.50 6.11
N LEU A 192 12.32 17.52 6.95
CA LEU A 192 11.32 18.49 7.38
C LEU A 192 10.73 19.28 6.23
N GLU A 193 11.57 19.70 5.27
CA GLU A 193 11.13 20.38 4.05
C GLU A 193 10.14 19.51 3.28
N GLN A 194 10.46 18.23 3.05
CA GLN A 194 9.57 17.33 2.33
C GLN A 194 8.33 16.94 3.16
N ALA A 195 8.45 16.82 4.48
CA ALA A 195 7.32 16.52 5.37
C ALA A 195 6.30 17.66 5.40
N ASN A 196 6.74 18.92 5.30
CA ASN A 196 5.90 20.11 5.31
C ASN A 196 5.63 20.70 3.92
N ARG A 197 6.05 20.02 2.85
CA ARG A 197 5.83 20.45 1.47
C ARG A 197 4.33 20.60 1.19
N ASP A 198 3.94 21.71 0.56
CA ASP A 198 2.56 21.95 0.16
C ASP A 198 2.08 20.88 -0.83
N ARG A 199 1.21 20.01 -0.32
CA ARG A 199 0.68 18.83 -1.02
C ARG A 199 -0.07 19.20 -2.29
N SER A 200 -0.71 20.37 -2.34
CA SER A 200 -1.45 20.84 -3.52
C SER A 200 -0.54 21.16 -4.71
N ARG A 201 0.76 21.38 -4.45
CA ARG A 201 1.75 21.79 -5.46
C ARG A 201 2.72 20.68 -5.86
N VAL A 202 2.62 19.50 -5.24
CA VAL A 202 3.49 18.36 -5.54
C VAL A 202 3.24 17.80 -6.94
N ILE A 203 1.98 17.80 -7.37
CA ILE A 203 1.58 17.35 -8.72
C ILE A 203 0.86 18.50 -9.41
N THR A 204 1.57 19.19 -10.31
CA THR A 204 0.94 20.19 -11.17
C THR A 204 0.04 19.49 -12.19
N LEU A 205 -1.22 19.89 -12.29
CA LEU A 205 -2.14 19.34 -13.27
C LEU A 205 -1.76 19.74 -14.70
N ILE A 206 -2.37 19.10 -15.69
CA ILE A 206 -2.14 19.39 -17.11
C ILE A 206 -3.18 20.43 -17.56
N PRO A 207 -2.78 21.54 -18.18
CA PRO A 207 -3.70 22.54 -18.70
C PRO A 207 -4.75 21.95 -19.67
N ARG A 208 -5.94 22.56 -19.79
CA ARG A 208 -6.97 22.11 -20.76
C ARG A 208 -6.52 22.14 -22.21
N THR A 209 -5.54 22.98 -22.53
CA THR A 209 -4.95 23.10 -23.87
C THR A 209 -4.00 21.95 -24.23
N GLU A 210 -3.62 21.11 -23.26
CA GLU A 210 -2.68 20.02 -23.45
C GLU A 210 -3.37 18.64 -23.39
N PRO A 211 -2.86 17.63 -24.12
CA PRO A 211 -3.44 16.29 -24.12
C PRO A 211 -3.20 15.56 -22.80
N VAL A 212 -4.23 14.84 -22.34
CA VAL A 212 -4.18 13.99 -21.14
C VAL A 212 -4.34 12.52 -21.51
N LYS A 213 -3.61 11.64 -20.83
CA LYS A 213 -3.84 10.19 -20.92
C LYS A 213 -5.24 9.86 -20.40
N SER A 214 -5.97 9.01 -21.11
CA SER A 214 -7.30 8.58 -20.67
C SER A 214 -7.21 7.59 -19.50
N TYR A 215 -8.01 7.86 -18.46
CA TYR A 215 -8.21 6.99 -17.30
C TYR A 215 -9.69 6.60 -17.12
N SER A 216 -10.48 6.63 -18.20
CA SER A 216 -11.92 6.31 -18.16
C SER A 216 -12.24 4.91 -17.60
N HIS A 217 -11.30 3.97 -17.67
CA HIS A 217 -11.42 2.62 -17.07
C HIS A 217 -11.53 2.61 -15.54
N LEU A 218 -11.26 3.73 -14.87
CA LEU A 218 -11.45 3.91 -13.44
C LEU A 218 -12.91 4.27 -13.08
N ARG A 219 -13.70 4.73 -14.05
CA ARG A 219 -15.14 4.95 -13.84
C ARG A 219 -15.83 3.60 -13.70
N ARG A 220 -16.72 3.49 -12.73
CA ARG A 220 -17.57 2.31 -12.57
C ARG A 220 -18.48 2.18 -13.79
N PRO A 221 -18.41 1.08 -14.54
CA PRO A 221 -19.34 0.86 -15.65
C PRO A 221 -20.79 0.77 -15.15
N PRO A 222 -21.79 1.22 -15.94
CA PRO A 222 -23.20 1.03 -15.60
C PRO A 222 -23.51 -0.44 -15.31
N GLY A 223 -24.22 -0.71 -14.21
CA GLY A 223 -24.58 -2.07 -13.80
C GLY A 223 -23.41 -2.91 -13.26
N TYR A 224 -22.21 -2.35 -13.07
CA TYR A 224 -21.10 -3.09 -12.49
C TYR A 224 -21.40 -3.48 -11.04
N THR A 225 -21.33 -4.78 -10.79
CA THR A 225 -21.35 -5.38 -9.45
C THR A 225 -20.05 -6.14 -9.22
N TRP A 226 -19.57 -6.17 -7.98
CA TRP A 226 -18.42 -6.99 -7.63
C TRP A 226 -18.75 -8.47 -7.83
N ALA A 227 -17.96 -9.15 -8.66
CA ALA A 227 -18.11 -10.58 -8.83
C ALA A 227 -17.80 -11.27 -7.49
N PRO A 228 -18.69 -12.14 -6.97
CA PRO A 228 -18.39 -12.87 -5.75
C PRO A 228 -17.18 -13.79 -6.01
N PRO A 229 -16.28 -13.92 -5.01
CA PRO A 229 -15.18 -14.86 -5.09
C PRO A 229 -15.72 -16.30 -5.14
N PRO A 230 -14.97 -17.25 -5.75
CA PRO A 230 -15.40 -18.63 -5.91
C PRO A 230 -15.44 -19.43 -4.60
N SER A 231 -14.70 -18.99 -3.58
CA SER A 231 -14.72 -19.51 -2.21
C SER A 231 -14.49 -18.35 -1.22
N PRO A 232 -14.75 -18.54 0.09
CA PRO A 232 -14.49 -17.51 1.09
C PRO A 232 -13.06 -16.97 0.98
N PRO A 233 -12.88 -15.65 0.83
CA PRO A 233 -11.54 -15.08 0.78
C PRO A 233 -10.91 -15.08 2.16
N MET A 234 -9.63 -15.44 2.24
CA MET A 234 -8.88 -15.49 3.49
C MET A 234 -7.57 -14.74 3.39
N TRP A 235 -7.18 -14.10 4.49
CA TRP A 235 -5.83 -13.57 4.68
C TRP A 235 -4.88 -14.70 5.06
N CYS A 236 -3.72 -14.76 4.41
CA CYS A 236 -2.66 -15.69 4.79
C CYS A 236 -1.26 -15.13 4.50
N ASN A 237 -0.24 -15.77 5.08
CA ASN A 237 1.14 -15.44 4.81
C ASN A 237 1.87 -16.56 4.08
N PHE A 238 2.73 -16.13 3.18
CA PHE A 238 3.81 -16.93 2.65
C PHE A 238 5.13 -16.22 2.92
N LYS A 239 6.26 -16.89 2.68
CA LYS A 239 7.59 -16.30 2.70
C LYS A 239 8.43 -16.89 1.58
N ILE A 240 9.26 -16.06 0.96
CA ILE A 240 10.28 -16.50 0.00
C ILE A 240 11.66 -16.41 0.67
N PRO A 241 12.43 -17.50 0.77
CA PRO A 241 13.83 -17.42 1.14
C PRO A 241 14.58 -16.51 0.15
N VAL A 242 15.42 -15.59 0.63
CA VAL A 242 16.15 -14.64 -0.23
C VAL A 242 16.99 -15.36 -1.28
N ASN A 243 17.62 -16.49 -0.92
CA ASN A 243 18.37 -17.32 -1.86
C ASN A 243 17.48 -18.00 -2.92
N ALA A 244 16.20 -18.24 -2.64
CA ALA A 244 15.25 -18.77 -3.60
C ALA A 244 14.82 -17.70 -4.60
N LEU A 245 14.60 -16.46 -4.15
CA LEU A 245 14.38 -15.33 -5.07
C LEU A 245 15.58 -15.16 -6.01
N ALA A 246 16.80 -15.20 -5.49
CA ALA A 246 18.01 -15.14 -6.32
C ALA A 246 18.07 -16.26 -7.37
N ARG A 247 17.68 -17.49 -7.04
CA ARG A 247 17.57 -18.60 -8.01
C ARG A 247 16.49 -18.35 -9.07
N LEU A 248 15.33 -17.81 -8.68
CA LEU A 248 14.25 -17.46 -9.62
C LEU A 248 14.68 -16.34 -10.57
N VAL A 249 15.38 -15.32 -10.05
CA VAL A 249 15.91 -14.23 -10.87
C VAL A 249 16.97 -14.76 -11.83
N LYS A 250 17.85 -15.64 -11.37
CA LYS A 250 18.84 -16.29 -12.22
C LYS A 250 18.20 -17.12 -13.33
N SER A 251 17.17 -17.92 -13.03
CA SER A 251 16.50 -18.74 -14.05
C SER A 251 15.85 -17.90 -15.15
N VAL A 252 15.33 -16.72 -14.82
CA VAL A 252 14.86 -15.76 -15.84
C VAL A 252 16.03 -15.19 -16.64
N LYS A 253 17.10 -14.72 -15.99
CA LYS A 253 18.24 -14.10 -16.68
C LYS A 253 18.97 -15.06 -17.63
N ASP A 254 19.05 -16.34 -17.25
CA ASP A 254 19.72 -17.39 -18.04
C ASP A 254 18.82 -17.95 -19.17
N ASP A 255 17.53 -17.60 -19.21
CA ASP A 255 16.61 -18.04 -20.25
C ASP A 255 16.95 -17.37 -21.61
N PRO A 256 17.06 -18.14 -22.71
CA PRO A 256 17.39 -17.59 -24.03
C PRO A 256 16.42 -16.50 -24.53
N SER A 257 15.17 -16.51 -24.10
CA SER A 257 14.18 -15.48 -24.45
C SER A 257 14.44 -14.13 -23.80
N SER A 258 15.20 -14.09 -22.69
CA SER A 258 15.56 -12.84 -21.99
C SER A 258 16.51 -11.96 -22.77
N ASN A 259 17.35 -12.53 -23.64
CA ASN A 259 18.42 -11.82 -24.35
C ASN A 259 18.16 -11.60 -25.84
N LYS A 260 16.90 -11.75 -26.30
CA LYS A 260 16.53 -11.43 -27.69
C LYS A 260 16.66 -9.93 -27.96
N PRO A 261 17.02 -9.51 -29.19
CA PRO A 261 16.99 -8.10 -29.58
C PRO A 261 15.62 -7.47 -29.27
N GLY A 262 15.63 -6.33 -28.56
CA GLY A 262 14.41 -5.64 -28.13
C GLY A 262 13.86 -6.08 -26.76
N SER A 263 14.49 -7.04 -26.07
CA SER A 263 14.15 -7.42 -24.70
C SER A 263 14.41 -6.28 -23.71
N LEU A 264 13.47 -6.07 -22.78
CA LEU A 264 13.63 -5.12 -21.68
C LEU A 264 14.37 -5.76 -20.50
N MET A 265 15.21 -4.97 -19.83
CA MET A 265 15.75 -5.35 -18.52
C MET A 265 14.63 -5.37 -17.47
N VAL A 266 14.52 -6.48 -16.76
CA VAL A 266 13.49 -6.71 -15.73
C VAL A 266 14.13 -6.74 -14.33
N SER A 267 13.41 -6.19 -13.36
CA SER A 267 13.76 -6.20 -11.93
C SER A 267 13.30 -7.48 -11.23
N GLU A 268 13.81 -7.71 -10.02
CA GLU A 268 13.34 -8.81 -9.16
C GLU A 268 11.84 -8.75 -8.89
N ASN A 269 11.29 -7.55 -8.72
CA ASN A 269 9.86 -7.34 -8.50
C ASN A 269 9.03 -7.67 -9.77
N ASP A 270 9.53 -7.36 -10.97
CA ASP A 270 8.85 -7.79 -12.22
C ASP A 270 8.81 -9.31 -12.31
N ILE A 271 9.94 -9.95 -12.04
CA ILE A 271 10.10 -11.40 -12.12
C ILE A 271 9.18 -12.09 -11.10
N PHE A 272 9.18 -11.62 -9.86
CA PHE A 272 8.38 -12.24 -8.81
C PHE A 272 6.88 -11.97 -9.00
N SER A 273 6.49 -10.76 -9.42
CA SER A 273 5.09 -10.45 -9.76
C SER A 273 4.61 -11.33 -10.92
N ALA A 274 5.43 -11.50 -11.96
CA ALA A 274 5.15 -12.38 -13.08
C ALA A 274 5.02 -13.84 -12.64
N PHE A 275 5.89 -14.29 -11.74
CA PHE A 275 5.86 -15.65 -11.20
C PHE A 275 4.60 -15.91 -10.40
N ALA A 276 4.24 -15.01 -9.48
CA ALA A 276 3.03 -15.10 -8.68
C ALA A 276 1.78 -15.14 -9.57
N TRP A 277 1.71 -14.27 -10.57
CA TRP A 277 0.61 -14.24 -11.52
C TRP A 277 0.50 -15.53 -12.35
N GLN A 278 1.63 -16.01 -12.88
CA GLN A 278 1.70 -17.25 -13.65
C GLN A 278 1.25 -18.46 -12.83
N ARG A 279 1.74 -18.60 -11.59
CA ARG A 279 1.38 -19.75 -10.74
C ARG A 279 -0.09 -19.70 -10.34
N LEU A 280 -0.61 -18.53 -10.00
CA LEU A 280 -2.02 -18.36 -9.69
C LEU A 280 -2.92 -18.70 -10.90
N CYS A 281 -2.57 -18.22 -12.09
CA CYS A 281 -3.30 -18.55 -13.31
C CYS A 281 -3.24 -20.06 -13.63
N ALA A 282 -2.08 -20.69 -13.46
CA ALA A 282 -1.92 -22.13 -13.67
C ALA A 282 -2.78 -22.95 -12.70
N VAL A 283 -2.81 -22.57 -11.41
CA VAL A 283 -3.69 -23.18 -10.40
C VAL A 283 -5.16 -23.04 -10.79
N ARG A 284 -5.60 -21.83 -11.17
CA ARG A 284 -6.99 -21.56 -11.56
C ARG A 284 -7.42 -22.37 -12.77
N VAL A 285 -6.58 -22.46 -13.80
CA VAL A 285 -6.85 -23.30 -14.99
C VAL A 285 -6.90 -24.78 -14.62
N ALA A 286 -5.99 -25.26 -13.78
CA ALA A 286 -5.99 -26.65 -13.32
C ALA A 286 -7.24 -27.00 -12.48
N ASN A 287 -7.79 -26.02 -11.77
CA ASN A 287 -9.04 -26.14 -11.02
C ASN A 287 -10.31 -25.96 -11.89
N GLY A 288 -10.16 -25.90 -13.21
CA GLY A 288 -11.30 -25.86 -14.15
C GLY A 288 -11.79 -24.47 -14.51
N GLN A 289 -11.06 -23.39 -14.16
CA GLN A 289 -11.41 -22.07 -14.69
C GLN A 289 -11.15 -22.00 -16.21
N PRO A 290 -12.02 -21.33 -16.99
CA PRO A 290 -11.87 -21.27 -18.44
C PRO A 290 -10.59 -20.54 -18.85
N PRO A 291 -9.70 -21.14 -19.68
CA PRO A 291 -8.43 -20.57 -20.08
C PRO A 291 -8.52 -19.19 -20.77
N GLU A 292 -9.64 -18.91 -21.44
CA GLU A 292 -9.93 -17.67 -22.16
C GLU A 292 -10.38 -16.52 -21.26
N ARG A 293 -10.72 -16.79 -19.98
CA ARG A 293 -11.10 -15.74 -19.03
C ARG A 293 -9.97 -14.72 -18.89
N SER A 294 -10.30 -13.45 -19.06
CA SER A 294 -9.35 -12.36 -18.87
C SER A 294 -8.93 -12.27 -17.40
N SER A 295 -7.62 -12.22 -17.17
CA SER A 295 -7.01 -11.96 -15.87
C SER A 295 -6.27 -10.62 -15.93
N LYS A 296 -6.46 -9.78 -14.91
CA LYS A 296 -5.72 -8.53 -14.72
C LYS A 296 -4.66 -8.71 -13.64
N LEU A 297 -3.43 -8.33 -13.94
CA LEU A 297 -2.47 -7.93 -12.91
C LEU A 297 -2.44 -6.41 -12.82
N GLY A 298 -2.88 -5.87 -11.69
CA GLY A 298 -2.61 -4.50 -11.30
C GLY A 298 -1.36 -4.43 -10.43
N ARG A 299 -0.53 -3.42 -10.64
CA ARG A 299 0.64 -3.16 -9.81
C ARG A 299 0.62 -1.72 -9.32
N ALA A 300 0.66 -1.54 -8.01
CA ALA A 300 0.84 -0.23 -7.39
C ALA A 300 2.21 0.36 -7.77
N ILE A 301 2.23 1.65 -8.11
CA ILE A 301 3.41 2.41 -8.54
C ILE A 301 3.60 3.57 -7.58
N ASP A 302 4.81 3.74 -7.05
CA ASP A 302 5.21 4.98 -6.39
C ASP A 302 5.60 6.02 -7.45
N GLY A 303 4.80 7.09 -7.57
CA GLY A 303 5.00 8.15 -8.55
C GLY A 303 6.10 9.15 -8.20
N ARG A 304 6.68 9.08 -6.99
CA ARG A 304 7.67 10.05 -6.50
C ARG A 304 8.87 10.21 -7.42
N MET A 305 9.51 9.10 -7.78
CA MET A 305 10.71 9.11 -8.64
C MET A 305 10.44 9.73 -10.01
N ALA A 306 9.30 9.39 -10.63
CA ALA A 306 8.93 9.91 -11.94
C ALA A 306 8.62 11.42 -11.92
N LEU A 307 8.26 11.98 -10.76
CA LEU A 307 8.00 13.41 -10.58
C LEU A 307 9.16 14.17 -9.93
N GLY A 308 10.29 13.52 -9.65
CA GLY A 308 11.41 14.13 -8.95
C GLY A 308 11.10 14.51 -7.49
N VAL A 309 10.14 13.82 -6.87
CA VAL A 309 9.79 13.99 -5.45
C VAL A 309 10.62 13.02 -4.61
N PRO A 310 11.27 13.45 -3.52
CA PRO A 310 12.02 12.56 -2.64
C PRO A 310 11.14 11.51 -1.95
N LEU A 311 11.71 10.33 -1.64
CA LEU A 311 11.04 9.26 -0.89
C LEU A 311 10.65 9.66 0.54
N THR A 312 11.21 10.76 1.04
CA THR A 312 10.90 11.35 2.35
C THR A 312 9.61 12.18 2.34
N TYR A 313 9.01 12.42 1.18
CA TYR A 313 7.65 12.97 1.10
C TYR A 313 6.61 11.93 1.56
N MET A 314 5.83 12.24 2.59
CA MET A 314 4.89 11.31 3.21
C MET A 314 3.52 11.24 2.53
N GLY A 315 3.20 12.15 1.60
CA GLY A 315 1.87 12.20 0.98
C GLY A 315 1.62 11.09 -0.03
N HIS A 316 0.36 10.72 -0.21
CA HIS A 316 -0.04 9.68 -1.16
C HIS A 316 0.33 10.01 -2.61
N MET A 317 1.11 9.16 -3.27
CA MET A 317 1.51 9.29 -4.68
C MET A 317 1.41 7.97 -5.45
N VAL A 318 0.38 7.17 -5.16
CA VAL A 318 0.20 5.86 -5.80
C VAL A 318 -0.72 5.90 -7.02
N CYS A 319 -0.22 5.34 -8.11
CA CYS A 319 -0.96 5.02 -9.35
C CYS A 319 -0.86 3.52 -9.64
N HIS A 320 -1.42 3.05 -10.77
CA HIS A 320 -1.32 1.64 -11.16
C HIS A 320 -0.83 1.43 -12.60
N ALA A 321 -0.01 0.39 -12.78
CA ALA A 321 0.21 -0.28 -14.06
C ALA A 321 -0.74 -1.47 -14.15
N LEU A 322 -1.47 -1.61 -15.26
CA LEU A 322 -2.49 -2.63 -15.43
C LEU A 322 -2.21 -3.47 -16.67
N VAL A 323 -2.06 -4.78 -16.51
CA VAL A 323 -1.90 -5.72 -17.62
C VAL A 323 -3.08 -6.69 -17.62
N ARG A 324 -3.72 -6.91 -18.78
CA ARG A 324 -4.75 -7.93 -18.96
C ARG A 324 -4.33 -8.97 -19.98
N LEU A 325 -4.40 -10.25 -19.62
CA LEU A 325 -4.15 -11.39 -20.50
C LEU A 325 -5.08 -12.55 -20.12
N PRO A 326 -5.44 -13.46 -21.05
CA PRO A 326 -6.18 -14.69 -20.71
C PRO A 326 -5.44 -15.57 -19.69
N LEU A 327 -6.16 -16.17 -18.74
CA LEU A 327 -5.59 -17.05 -17.70
C LEU A 327 -4.68 -18.14 -18.31
N GLY A 328 -5.17 -18.83 -19.34
CA GLY A 328 -4.44 -19.90 -20.01
C GLY A 328 -3.20 -19.43 -20.75
N GLN A 329 -3.21 -18.19 -21.25
CA GLN A 329 -2.02 -17.59 -21.84
C GLN A 329 -0.98 -17.31 -20.76
N VAL A 330 -1.36 -16.64 -19.67
CA VAL A 330 -0.46 -16.32 -18.55
C VAL A 330 0.14 -17.61 -17.96
N ALA A 331 -0.68 -18.65 -17.77
CA ALA A 331 -0.23 -19.93 -17.21
C ALA A 331 0.83 -20.66 -18.07
N LYS A 332 0.88 -20.40 -19.38
CA LYS A 332 1.76 -21.11 -20.33
C LYS A 332 2.95 -20.28 -20.82
N LEU A 333 2.84 -18.95 -20.79
CA LEU A 333 3.91 -18.07 -21.27
C LEU A 333 5.21 -18.27 -20.47
N PRO A 334 6.39 -18.23 -21.10
CA PRO A 334 7.66 -18.18 -20.40
C PRO A 334 7.72 -17.01 -19.42
N LEU A 335 8.28 -17.25 -18.24
CA LEU A 335 8.36 -16.25 -17.17
C LEU A 335 9.07 -14.93 -17.60
N PRO A 336 10.16 -14.95 -18.40
CA PRO A 336 10.76 -13.72 -18.91
C PRO A 336 9.79 -12.86 -19.72
N GLN A 337 8.93 -13.48 -20.54
CA GLN A 337 8.00 -12.74 -21.40
C GLN A 337 6.93 -12.04 -20.56
N ILE A 338 6.41 -12.71 -19.53
CA ILE A 338 5.44 -12.09 -18.60
C ILE A 338 6.12 -10.93 -17.88
N ALA A 339 7.33 -11.12 -17.35
CA ALA A 339 8.08 -10.05 -16.66
C ALA A 339 8.35 -8.85 -17.57
N GLN A 340 8.69 -9.07 -18.85
CA GLN A 340 8.88 -8.00 -19.83
C GLN A 340 7.59 -7.25 -20.16
N VAL A 341 6.45 -7.95 -20.24
CA VAL A 341 5.13 -7.31 -20.40
C VAL A 341 4.83 -6.40 -19.20
N LEU A 342 5.04 -6.90 -17.97
CA LEU A 342 4.85 -6.10 -16.75
C LEU A 342 5.76 -4.88 -16.71
N ARG A 343 7.04 -5.04 -17.07
CA ARG A 343 8.03 -3.96 -17.13
C ARG A 343 7.65 -2.90 -18.18
N ARG A 344 7.20 -3.31 -19.36
CA ARG A 344 6.76 -2.39 -20.41
C ARG A 344 5.59 -1.53 -19.93
N GLU A 345 4.58 -2.14 -19.31
CA GLU A 345 3.42 -1.42 -18.78
C GLU A 345 3.83 -0.47 -17.64
N LEU A 346 4.70 -0.92 -16.73
CA LEU A 346 5.24 -0.06 -15.67
C LEU A 346 5.94 1.17 -16.25
N ASN A 347 6.81 1.00 -17.25
CA ASN A 347 7.54 2.10 -17.87
C ASN A 347 6.59 3.11 -18.56
N GLN A 348 5.47 2.66 -19.11
CA GLN A 348 4.45 3.53 -19.72
C GLN A 348 3.59 4.25 -18.67
N ALA A 349 3.29 3.59 -17.56
CA ALA A 349 2.46 4.13 -16.49
C ALA A 349 3.23 5.06 -15.53
N ASN A 350 4.53 4.81 -15.31
CA ASN A 350 5.37 5.55 -14.37
C ASN A 350 6.19 6.66 -15.04
N THR A 351 5.50 7.61 -15.66
CA THR A 351 6.11 8.80 -16.26
C THR A 351 5.48 10.07 -15.67
N PRO A 352 6.19 11.22 -15.67
CA PRO A 352 5.60 12.47 -15.22
C PRO A 352 4.27 12.78 -15.93
N TRP A 353 4.19 12.57 -17.25
CA TRP A 353 2.97 12.79 -18.03
C TRP A 353 1.82 11.86 -17.63
N SER A 354 2.08 10.56 -17.44
CA SER A 354 1.05 9.60 -17.02
C SER A 354 0.50 9.93 -15.62
N ILE A 355 1.37 10.23 -14.66
CA ILE A 355 0.95 10.54 -13.27
C ILE A 355 0.20 11.87 -13.20
N ARG A 356 0.70 12.93 -13.88
CA ARG A 356 -0.01 14.21 -13.99
C ARG A 356 -1.36 14.04 -14.69
N SER A 357 -1.44 13.19 -15.73
CA SER A 357 -2.70 12.87 -16.40
C SER A 357 -3.68 12.15 -15.47
N PHE A 358 -3.21 11.26 -14.60
CA PHE A 358 -4.05 10.58 -13.60
C PHE A 358 -4.61 11.58 -12.58
N ALA A 359 -3.78 12.45 -12.01
CA ALA A 359 -4.24 13.51 -11.11
C ALA A 359 -5.20 14.49 -11.81
N THR A 360 -4.93 14.82 -13.08
CA THR A 360 -5.79 15.71 -13.89
C THR A 360 -7.14 15.05 -14.19
N PHE A 361 -7.17 13.75 -14.46
CA PHE A 361 -8.41 12.98 -14.59
C PHE A 361 -9.24 13.07 -13.29
N MET A 362 -8.61 12.86 -12.14
CA MET A 362 -9.28 12.97 -10.84
C MET A 362 -9.85 14.38 -10.59
N ALA A 363 -9.09 15.43 -10.91
CA ALA A 363 -9.53 16.81 -10.75
C ALA A 363 -10.70 17.21 -11.66
N ARG A 364 -10.79 16.59 -12.83
CA ARG A 364 -11.83 16.84 -13.82
C ARG A 364 -13.02 15.89 -13.69
N GLU A 365 -12.97 14.90 -12.80
CA GLU A 365 -14.07 13.99 -12.58
C GLU A 365 -15.17 14.70 -11.76
N PRO A 366 -16.40 14.83 -12.28
CA PRO A 366 -17.47 15.51 -11.56
C PRO A 366 -17.86 14.81 -10.25
N ASP A 367 -17.74 13.48 -10.22
CA ASP A 367 -18.07 12.65 -9.07
C ASP A 367 -17.02 11.56 -8.87
N THR A 368 -16.21 11.70 -7.82
CA THR A 368 -15.22 10.70 -7.45
C THR A 368 -15.79 9.56 -6.59
N SER A 369 -17.04 9.67 -6.11
CA SER A 369 -17.65 8.72 -5.17
C SER A 369 -17.92 7.33 -5.78
N SER A 370 -17.93 7.24 -7.12
CA SER A 370 -18.16 5.99 -7.86
C SER A 370 -16.88 5.39 -8.45
N LEU A 371 -15.75 6.08 -8.36
CA LEU A 371 -14.49 5.63 -8.97
C LEU A 371 -13.97 4.32 -8.36
N LEU A 372 -13.35 3.50 -9.21
CA LEU A 372 -12.74 2.23 -8.86
C LEU A 372 -11.22 2.38 -8.87
N TYR A 373 -10.59 2.26 -7.70
CA TYR A 373 -9.14 2.35 -7.58
C TYR A 373 -8.49 1.14 -8.28
N GLY A 374 -7.78 1.39 -9.39
CA GLY A 374 -7.24 0.33 -10.26
C GLY A 374 -8.26 -0.29 -11.23
N GLY A 375 -9.45 0.31 -11.37
CA GLY A 375 -10.52 -0.11 -12.30
C GLY A 375 -11.28 -1.36 -11.86
N THR A 376 -12.14 -1.88 -12.73
CA THR A 376 -12.94 -3.10 -12.48
C THR A 376 -12.08 -4.30 -12.07
N HIS A 377 -12.53 -5.07 -11.10
CA HIS A 377 -11.84 -6.26 -10.60
C HIS A 377 -12.73 -7.50 -10.65
N ASP A 378 -12.16 -8.63 -11.06
CA ASP A 378 -12.76 -9.96 -10.97
C ASP A 378 -12.01 -10.80 -9.93
N ALA A 379 -12.63 -11.05 -8.77
CA ALA A 379 -12.03 -11.82 -7.67
C ALA A 379 -11.66 -13.27 -8.05
N ARG A 380 -12.17 -13.78 -9.18
CA ARG A 380 -11.86 -15.13 -9.70
C ARG A 380 -10.59 -15.16 -10.53
N ALA A 381 -10.15 -14.02 -11.07
CA ALA A 381 -9.12 -13.96 -12.10
C ALA A 381 -8.03 -12.90 -11.86
N ASP A 382 -8.34 -11.83 -11.15
CA ASP A 382 -7.46 -10.67 -11.02
C ASP A 382 -6.52 -10.79 -9.81
N LEU A 383 -5.40 -10.07 -9.88
CA LEU A 383 -4.37 -9.94 -8.85
C LEU A 383 -3.94 -8.48 -8.76
N MET A 384 -3.81 -7.94 -7.55
CA MET A 384 -3.29 -6.60 -7.28
C MET A 384 -2.03 -6.72 -6.43
N VAL A 385 -0.88 -6.39 -7.04
CA VAL A 385 0.43 -6.50 -6.42
C VAL A 385 0.88 -5.15 -5.89
N THR A 386 1.28 -5.13 -4.61
CA THR A 386 1.96 -4.00 -3.97
C THR A 386 3.29 -4.47 -3.42
N ALA A 387 4.37 -3.75 -3.69
CA ALA A 387 5.65 -3.97 -3.04
C ALA A 387 5.92 -2.81 -2.08
N ALA A 388 6.07 -3.11 -0.79
CA ALA A 388 6.22 -2.13 0.27
C ALA A 388 7.63 -2.17 0.88
N GLY A 389 8.13 -1.02 1.34
CA GLY A 389 9.35 -0.91 2.14
C GLY A 389 10.69 -1.03 1.42
N GLN A 390 10.72 -1.47 0.16
CA GLN A 390 11.99 -1.73 -0.55
C GLN A 390 12.86 -0.47 -0.77
N ALA A 391 12.27 0.71 -0.83
CA ALA A 391 12.97 1.96 -1.15
C ALA A 391 13.32 2.81 0.10
N THR A 392 12.67 2.55 1.23
CA THR A 392 12.81 3.32 2.47
C THR A 392 12.89 2.33 3.64
N PRO A 393 14.04 1.66 3.84
CA PRO A 393 14.17 0.63 4.87
C PRO A 393 14.01 1.23 6.27
N LEU A 394 13.44 0.46 7.18
CA LEU A 394 13.29 0.85 8.58
C LEU A 394 14.61 0.69 9.35
N PRO A 395 14.86 1.50 10.40
CA PRO A 395 16.02 1.32 11.24
C PRO A 395 15.95 -0.03 11.97
N ALA A 396 17.11 -0.68 12.08
CA ALA A 396 17.24 -1.93 12.80
C ALA A 396 16.97 -1.79 14.31
N SER A 397 17.18 -0.60 14.90
CA SER A 397 16.98 -0.33 16.32
C SER A 397 16.19 0.96 16.53
N TRP A 398 15.33 0.95 17.54
CA TRP A 398 14.33 1.98 17.88
C TRP A 398 14.65 2.62 19.24
N GLY A 399 15.93 2.85 19.49
CA GLY A 399 16.43 3.35 20.76
C GLY A 399 16.51 2.26 21.86
N PRO A 400 16.95 2.64 23.06
CA PRO A 400 17.23 1.69 24.14
C PRO A 400 15.97 1.04 24.74
N LEU A 401 14.82 1.70 24.66
CA LEU A 401 13.56 1.21 25.25
C LEU A 401 12.92 0.10 24.41
N LEU A 402 12.79 0.30 23.10
CA LEU A 402 12.15 -0.67 22.20
C LEU A 402 13.15 -1.66 21.58
N GLY A 403 14.41 -1.27 21.46
CA GLY A 403 15.45 -2.11 20.88
C GLY A 403 15.17 -2.46 19.41
N ARG A 404 15.39 -3.72 19.05
CA ARG A 404 15.30 -4.18 17.65
C ARG A 404 13.87 -4.52 17.23
N LEU A 405 13.47 -4.02 16.06
CA LEU A 405 12.23 -4.44 15.40
C LEU A 405 12.32 -5.93 15.05
N CYS A 406 11.38 -6.72 15.57
CA CYS A 406 11.35 -8.17 15.38
C CYS A 406 10.58 -8.57 14.12
N PHE A 407 9.44 -7.93 13.86
CA PHE A 407 8.63 -8.19 12.68
C PHE A 407 7.81 -6.96 12.28
N LEU A 408 7.42 -6.91 11.01
CA LEU A 408 6.44 -6.00 10.44
C LEU A 408 5.33 -6.79 9.75
N ARG A 409 4.08 -6.62 10.17
CA ARG A 409 2.94 -7.38 9.61
C ARG A 409 1.72 -6.50 9.41
N ARG A 410 0.78 -6.99 8.59
CA ARG A 410 -0.59 -6.46 8.54
C ARG A 410 -1.43 -7.20 9.60
N PRO A 411 -2.35 -6.52 10.30
CA PRO A 411 -3.37 -7.19 11.10
C PRO A 411 -4.37 -7.95 10.20
N THR A 412 -5.17 -8.84 10.77
CA THR A 412 -6.39 -9.29 10.09
C THR A 412 -7.31 -8.09 9.83
N ALA A 413 -8.04 -8.10 8.72
CA ALA A 413 -9.02 -7.08 8.39
C ALA A 413 -10.09 -7.67 7.47
N ALA A 414 -11.05 -6.85 7.03
CA ALA A 414 -11.95 -7.26 5.96
C ALA A 414 -11.17 -7.82 4.76
N PRO A 415 -11.69 -8.88 4.11
CA PRO A 415 -11.05 -9.45 2.94
C PRO A 415 -10.94 -8.45 1.78
N ILE A 416 -9.80 -8.47 1.09
CA ILE A 416 -9.56 -7.78 -0.18
C ILE A 416 -9.13 -8.84 -1.20
N PRO A 417 -10.07 -9.55 -1.85
CA PRO A 417 -9.73 -10.60 -2.80
C PRO A 417 -8.77 -10.12 -3.89
N GLY A 418 -7.75 -10.92 -4.19
CA GLY A 418 -6.71 -10.60 -5.15
C GLY A 418 -5.59 -9.71 -4.60
N CYS A 419 -5.59 -9.34 -3.30
CA CYS A 419 -4.50 -8.58 -2.71
C CYS A 419 -3.23 -9.45 -2.56
N PHE A 420 -2.09 -8.93 -3.02
CA PHE A 420 -0.79 -9.57 -2.92
C PHE A 420 0.28 -8.54 -2.55
N ILE A 421 0.82 -8.66 -1.35
CA ILE A 421 1.82 -7.72 -0.81
C ILE A 421 3.17 -8.40 -0.69
N ILE A 422 4.17 -7.84 -1.35
CA ILE A 422 5.59 -8.19 -1.20
C ILE A 422 6.18 -7.21 -0.18
N ASN A 423 6.61 -7.71 0.96
CA ASN A 423 7.12 -6.87 2.06
C ASN A 423 8.64 -6.69 1.95
N GLU A 424 9.21 -5.86 2.82
CA GLU A 424 10.67 -5.77 2.99
C GLU A 424 11.24 -7.09 3.52
N ALA A 425 12.51 -7.37 3.20
CA ALA A 425 13.19 -8.55 3.69
C ALA A 425 13.32 -8.54 5.23
N GLU A 426 12.92 -9.64 5.85
CA GLU A 426 13.06 -9.92 7.27
C GLU A 426 14.09 -11.03 7.46
N GLY A 427 15.35 -10.63 7.70
CA GLY A 427 16.47 -11.55 7.79
C GLY A 427 16.70 -12.31 6.47
N ALA A 428 16.56 -13.64 6.50
CA ALA A 428 16.80 -14.50 5.34
C ALA A 428 15.54 -14.73 4.46
N PHE A 429 14.43 -14.06 4.76
CA PHE A 429 13.16 -14.26 4.07
C PHE A 429 12.52 -12.93 3.67
N ILE A 430 11.71 -12.95 2.61
CA ILE A 430 10.81 -11.85 2.26
C ILE A 430 9.38 -12.32 2.58
N PRO A 431 8.70 -11.70 3.56
CA PRO A 431 7.31 -12.01 3.87
C PRO A 431 6.37 -11.60 2.74
N LEU A 432 5.35 -12.42 2.52
CA LEU A 432 4.27 -12.18 1.57
C LEU A 432 2.95 -12.20 2.33
N THR A 433 2.06 -11.24 2.05
CA THR A 433 0.71 -11.21 2.62
C THR A 433 -0.29 -11.25 1.48
N LEU A 434 -1.16 -12.25 1.49
CA LEU A 434 -2.13 -12.50 0.42
C LEU A 434 -3.53 -12.48 1.01
N CYS A 435 -4.50 -11.95 0.24
CA CYS A 435 -5.92 -12.16 0.50
C CYS A 435 -6.59 -12.66 -0.78
N MET A 436 -6.94 -13.95 -0.78
CA MET A 436 -7.46 -14.62 -1.97
C MET A 436 -8.51 -15.66 -1.57
N PRO A 437 -9.35 -16.12 -2.51
CA PRO A 437 -10.23 -17.27 -2.31
C PRO A 437 -9.46 -18.46 -1.73
N GLU A 438 -10.04 -19.18 -0.78
CA GLU A 438 -9.42 -20.33 -0.13
C GLU A 438 -8.91 -21.39 -1.12
N GLU A 439 -9.65 -21.62 -2.21
CA GLU A 439 -9.25 -22.55 -3.27
C GLU A 439 -7.92 -22.17 -3.93
N ASP A 440 -7.66 -20.87 -4.13
CA ASP A 440 -6.43 -20.35 -4.73
C ASP A 440 -5.26 -20.55 -3.76
N ILE A 441 -5.47 -20.28 -2.47
CA ILE A 441 -4.46 -20.51 -1.42
C ILE A 441 -4.10 -21.99 -1.33
N ASN A 442 -5.11 -22.87 -1.28
CA ASN A 442 -4.92 -24.31 -1.22
C ASN A 442 -4.25 -24.86 -2.48
N GLY A 443 -4.58 -24.31 -3.65
CA GLY A 443 -3.93 -24.63 -4.91
C GLY A 443 -2.44 -24.23 -4.91
N LEU A 444 -2.11 -23.01 -4.51
CA LEU A 444 -0.71 -22.56 -4.39
C LEU A 444 0.09 -23.38 -3.37
N LYS A 445 -0.53 -23.78 -2.24
CA LYS A 445 0.11 -24.68 -1.24
C LYS A 445 0.46 -26.06 -1.81
N LYS A 446 -0.24 -26.51 -2.85
CA LYS A 446 -0.03 -27.80 -3.53
C LYS A 446 0.82 -27.66 -4.80
N ASP A 447 0.90 -26.47 -5.37
CA ASP A 447 1.57 -26.21 -6.64
C ASP A 447 3.09 -26.52 -6.57
N PRO A 448 3.59 -27.48 -7.37
CA PRO A 448 4.97 -27.97 -7.21
C PRO A 448 6.01 -26.92 -7.57
N VAL A 449 5.71 -26.00 -8.50
CA VAL A 449 6.65 -24.95 -8.92
C VAL A 449 6.66 -23.81 -7.90
N TRP A 450 5.49 -23.38 -7.39
CA TRP A 450 5.39 -22.42 -6.29
C TRP A 450 6.22 -22.88 -5.08
N LYS A 451 6.08 -24.14 -4.70
CA LYS A 451 6.82 -24.76 -3.60
C LYS A 451 8.33 -24.91 -3.84
N GLN A 452 8.87 -24.60 -5.02
CA GLN A 452 10.33 -24.52 -5.16
C GLN A 452 10.90 -23.23 -4.57
N TYR A 453 10.09 -22.17 -4.56
CA TYR A 453 10.54 -20.82 -4.20
C TYR A 453 9.86 -20.27 -2.95
N VAL A 454 8.62 -20.66 -2.68
CA VAL A 454 7.78 -20.04 -1.66
C VAL A 454 7.36 -21.07 -0.59
N ARG A 455 7.21 -20.61 0.65
CA ARG A 455 6.81 -21.40 1.82
C ARG A 455 5.59 -20.76 2.47
N TYR A 456 4.60 -21.56 2.84
CA TYR A 456 3.46 -21.08 3.64
C TYR A 456 3.92 -20.76 5.07
N VAL A 457 3.27 -19.78 5.72
CA VAL A 457 3.53 -19.39 7.12
C VAL A 457 2.23 -19.54 7.89
N GLY A 458 2.23 -20.43 8.87
CA GLY A 458 1.04 -20.84 9.62
C GLY A 458 0.74 -22.32 9.46
#